data_AF-A0A932FLU1-F1
#
_entry.id   AF-A0A932FLU1-F1
#
_cell.length_a   1.000
_cell.length_b   1.000
_cell.length_c   1.000
_cell.angle_alpha   90.00
_cell.angle_beta   90.00
_cell.angle_gamma   90.00
#
_symmetry.space_group_name_H-M   'P 1'
#
loop_
_entity.id
_entity.type
_entity.pdbx_description
1 polymer ?
#
loop_
_entity_poly.entity_id
_entity_poly.type
_entity_poly.pdbx_seq_one_letter_code
_entity_poly.pdbx_strand_id
1 'polypeptide(L)'
;MTVSRLFNRLWDDITIRVTGYYVVLLGIGAAIWQRLPRDANGVLTGPFAELLGGEGGAAMSKSAAKQIFAEEVSRGGAASPVDVALTTALAVVTALLLTLPVAWIYTHTRRKKGFQQTMVQTLLILPVVVAGIVMMVKHSVALAFSLGAIVAAVRFRTSLDDSKDAVYVFLVMGIGIASGVEISVAIVLSVLFNAVTLGLWFTDFGRAPALEGARAQKQLERALAVANRTGLFMSKLDDEVLKTLSPDQLDVLADRAWRRKKRMTEDTKETERPVVDVLLRLKVDEVDPARAAIEPHLDNYMRSWRYSGTHRDEDGNRWIEYGATLLGNVLKQEVLFDLRTKGAPHVQKVELK
;
A
#
# COMPACT_ATOMS: atom_id res chain seq x y z
N MET A 1 36.58 0.99 20.20
CA MET A 1 35.15 1.06 19.80
C MET A 1 34.53 2.22 20.57
N THR A 2 34.30 3.37 19.93
CA THR A 2 34.07 4.66 20.59
C THR A 2 32.71 4.69 21.28
N VAL A 3 32.64 5.17 22.53
CA VAL A 3 31.43 5.27 23.37
C VAL A 3 30.25 5.93 22.64
N SER A 4 30.54 6.90 21.75
CA SER A 4 29.54 7.56 20.92
C SER A 4 28.83 6.64 19.92
N ARG A 5 29.52 5.63 19.35
CA ARG A 5 28.90 4.67 18.43
C ARG A 5 28.04 3.65 19.16
N LEU A 6 28.42 3.30 20.39
CA LEU A 6 27.62 2.40 21.22
C LEU A 6 26.34 3.11 21.71
N PHE A 7 26.47 4.38 22.10
CA PHE A 7 25.35 5.23 22.49
C PHE A 7 24.35 5.43 21.34
N ASN A 8 24.83 5.73 20.13
CA ASN A 8 23.95 5.85 18.96
C ASN A 8 23.27 4.52 18.60
N ARG A 9 23.96 3.38 18.71
CA ARG A 9 23.33 2.06 18.49
C ARG A 9 22.28 1.71 19.53
N LEU A 10 22.50 2.09 20.79
CA LEU A 10 21.51 1.89 21.86
C LEU A 10 20.29 2.80 21.66
N TRP A 11 20.49 4.02 21.14
CA TRP A 11 19.40 4.96 20.85
C TRP A 11 18.60 4.64 19.58
N ASP A 12 19.17 3.85 18.67
CA ASP A 12 18.45 3.32 17.50
C ASP A 12 17.44 2.23 17.87
N ASP A 13 17.61 1.57 19.02
CA ASP A 13 16.67 0.56 19.49
C ASP A 13 15.40 1.23 20.04
N ILE A 14 14.27 0.91 19.40
CA ILE A 14 12.97 1.47 19.75
C ILE A 14 12.60 1.16 21.20
N THR A 15 13.01 0.01 21.73
CA THR A 15 12.73 -0.36 23.12
C THR A 15 13.44 0.53 24.11
N ILE A 16 14.74 0.74 23.91
CA ILE A 16 15.56 1.58 24.79
C ILE A 16 15.05 3.02 24.75
N ARG A 17 14.68 3.53 23.56
CA ARG A 17 14.10 4.86 23.43
C ARG A 17 12.77 4.99 24.19
N VAL A 18 11.86 4.03 24.04
CA VAL A 18 10.55 4.04 24.72
C VAL A 18 10.71 3.89 26.23
N THR A 19 11.51 2.93 26.69
CA THR A 19 11.76 2.70 28.11
C THR A 19 12.46 3.89 28.74
N GLY A 20 13.50 4.43 28.09
CA GLY A 20 14.19 5.64 28.55
C GLY A 20 13.25 6.84 28.64
N TYR A 21 12.33 7.00 27.69
CA TYR A 21 11.32 8.04 27.73
C TYR A 21 10.39 7.89 28.95
N TYR A 22 9.87 6.69 29.24
CA TYR A 22 9.03 6.49 30.43
C TYR A 22 9.78 6.71 31.74
N VAL A 23 11.05 6.28 31.83
CA VAL A 23 11.88 6.52 33.02
C VAL A 23 12.07 8.02 33.25
N VAL A 24 12.38 8.78 32.20
CA VAL A 24 12.52 10.23 32.28
C VAL A 24 11.17 10.89 32.62
N LEU A 25 10.08 10.46 31.97
CA LEU A 25 8.74 11.01 32.20
C LEU A 25 8.27 10.77 33.64
N LEU A 26 8.42 9.55 34.16
CA LEU A 26 8.09 9.22 35.55
C LEU A 26 9.03 9.89 36.54
N GLY A 27 10.32 10.05 36.20
CA GLY A 27 11.27 10.79 37.02
C GLY A 27 10.92 12.28 37.13
N ILE A 28 10.55 12.91 36.02
CA ILE A 28 10.04 14.30 35.99
C ILE A 28 8.72 14.37 36.77
N GLY A 29 7.81 13.43 36.55
CA GLY A 29 6.55 13.33 37.28
C GLY A 29 6.75 13.21 38.80
N ALA A 30 7.69 12.38 39.25
CA ALA A 30 8.05 12.23 40.65
C ALA A 30 8.71 13.49 41.23
N ALA A 31 9.57 14.17 40.45
CA ALA A 31 10.18 15.43 40.85
C ALA A 31 9.17 16.59 40.95
N ILE A 32 8.13 16.57 40.11
CA ILE A 32 6.99 17.49 40.20
C ILE A 32 6.13 17.11 41.41
N TRP A 33 5.89 15.81 41.63
CA TRP A 33 5.13 15.31 42.76
C TRP A 33 5.69 15.77 44.10
N GLN A 34 7.01 15.80 44.24
CA GLN A 34 7.69 16.27 45.44
C GLN A 34 7.57 17.79 45.66
N ARG A 35 7.29 18.57 44.61
CA ARG A 35 7.18 20.03 44.65
C ARG A 35 5.74 20.54 44.78
N LEU A 36 4.74 19.66 44.77
CA LEU A 36 3.34 20.06 44.93
C LEU A 36 3.05 20.49 46.37
N PRO A 37 2.27 21.58 46.58
CA PRO A 37 1.86 22.01 47.90
C PRO A 37 0.99 20.93 48.55
N ARG A 38 1.40 20.50 49.75
CA ARG A 38 0.69 19.52 50.56
C ARG A 38 0.18 20.20 51.83
N ASP A 39 -0.97 19.76 52.33
CA ASP A 39 -1.42 20.17 53.66
C ASP A 39 -0.54 19.56 54.77
N ALA A 40 -0.83 19.94 56.01
CA ALA A 40 -0.12 19.44 57.19
C ALA A 40 -0.23 17.91 57.38
N ASN A 41 -1.15 17.24 56.69
CA ASN A 41 -1.37 15.79 56.72
C ASN A 41 -0.72 15.06 55.53
N GLY A 42 -0.04 15.79 54.63
CA GLY A 42 0.60 15.22 53.45
C GLY A 42 -0.35 14.95 52.28
N VAL A 43 -1.61 15.39 52.36
CA VAL A 43 -2.60 15.27 51.30
C VAL A 43 -2.41 16.42 50.30
N LEU A 44 -2.55 16.11 49.01
CA LEU A 44 -2.52 17.12 47.96
C LEU A 44 -3.69 18.09 48.18
N THR A 45 -3.41 19.39 48.16
CA THR A 45 -4.44 20.42 48.26
C THR A 45 -4.75 21.04 46.91
N GLY A 46 -6.01 21.39 46.69
CA GLY A 46 -6.45 22.15 45.52
C GLY A 46 -6.81 21.29 44.30
N PRO A 47 -6.93 21.91 43.12
CA PRO A 47 -7.47 21.29 41.89
C PRO A 47 -6.69 20.05 41.41
N PHE A 48 -5.41 19.96 41.80
CA PHE A 48 -4.54 18.84 41.47
C PHE A 48 -4.88 17.58 42.25
N ALA A 49 -5.44 17.70 43.45
CA ALA A 49 -5.84 16.56 44.28
C ALA A 49 -6.90 15.71 43.56
N GLU A 50 -7.90 16.37 42.94
CA GLU A 50 -8.95 15.68 42.19
C GLU A 50 -8.45 14.96 40.93
N LEU A 51 -7.33 15.39 40.34
CA LEU A 51 -6.77 14.82 39.10
C LEU A 51 -5.73 13.71 39.39
N LEU A 52 -5.07 13.80 40.55
CA LEU A 52 -3.91 12.98 40.93
C LEU A 52 -4.19 11.99 42.07
N GLY A 53 -5.27 12.19 42.82
CA GLY A 53 -5.68 11.36 43.95
C GLY A 53 -7.19 11.12 43.90
N GLY A 54 -7.61 10.14 43.11
CA GLY A 54 -9.00 9.69 43.12
C GLY A 54 -9.33 8.94 44.40
N GLU A 55 -9.94 9.60 45.38
CA GLU A 55 -10.92 8.91 46.22
C GLU A 55 -12.11 8.56 45.32
N GLY A 56 -12.17 7.33 44.81
CA GLY A 56 -13.32 6.92 43.97
C GLY A 56 -13.13 5.74 43.03
N GLY A 57 -12.04 4.97 43.13
CA GLY A 57 -11.90 3.70 42.43
C GLY A 57 -12.66 2.55 43.11
N ALA A 58 -13.98 2.67 43.30
CA ALA A 58 -14.83 1.55 43.74
C ALA A 58 -15.90 1.30 42.68
N ALA A 59 -16.03 0.02 42.28
CA ALA A 59 -16.98 -0.44 41.27
C ALA A 59 -18.36 0.24 41.40
N MET A 60 -18.83 0.82 40.29
CA MET A 60 -20.02 1.66 40.24
C MET A 60 -21.28 0.88 40.66
N SER A 61 -21.65 1.00 41.94
CA SER A 61 -22.96 0.57 42.43
C SER A 61 -24.04 1.51 41.91
N LYS A 62 -25.23 0.99 41.56
CA LYS A 62 -26.38 1.76 41.08
C LYS A 62 -26.81 2.90 42.05
N SER A 63 -26.44 2.81 43.32
CA SER A 63 -26.66 3.86 44.33
C SER A 63 -25.72 5.06 44.18
N ALA A 64 -24.49 4.86 43.70
CA ALA A 64 -23.51 5.92 43.47
C ALA A 64 -23.90 6.78 42.25
N ALA A 65 -24.46 6.18 41.20
CA ALA A 65 -24.96 6.93 40.04
C ALA A 65 -26.09 7.91 40.41
N LYS A 66 -26.94 7.53 41.37
CA LYS A 66 -27.99 8.41 41.90
C LYS A 66 -27.43 9.51 42.82
N GLN A 67 -26.36 9.22 43.56
CA GLN A 67 -25.64 10.21 44.36
C GLN A 67 -24.88 11.20 43.48
N ILE A 68 -24.22 10.76 42.40
CA ILE A 68 -23.55 11.62 41.42
C ILE A 68 -24.57 12.59 40.79
N PHE A 69 -25.71 12.10 40.30
CA PHE A 69 -26.76 12.96 39.75
C PHE A 69 -27.34 13.98 40.77
N ALA A 70 -27.41 13.64 42.06
CA ALA A 70 -27.93 14.52 43.09
C ALA A 70 -26.87 15.51 43.62
N GLU A 71 -25.61 15.09 43.68
CA GLU A 71 -24.48 15.87 44.20
C GLU A 71 -23.93 16.83 43.14
N GLU A 72 -24.03 16.50 41.85
CA GLU A 72 -23.59 17.32 40.72
C GLU A 72 -24.55 18.48 40.40
N VAL A 73 -25.84 18.34 40.76
CA VAL A 73 -26.79 19.46 40.78
C VAL A 73 -26.48 20.45 41.92
N SER A 74 -25.81 20.00 42.99
CA SER A 74 -25.45 20.85 44.15
C SER A 74 -24.01 21.36 44.13
N ARG A 75 -23.08 20.71 43.41
CA ARG A 75 -21.65 21.06 43.29
C ARG A 75 -21.34 22.07 42.18
N GLY A 76 -22.25 22.99 41.87
CA GLY A 76 -21.95 24.19 41.10
C GLY A 76 -21.02 25.19 41.83
N GLY A 77 -20.04 24.68 42.58
CA GLY A 77 -19.08 25.46 43.33
C GLY A 77 -18.04 26.07 42.38
N ALA A 78 -17.87 27.38 42.48
CA ALA A 78 -16.99 28.18 41.64
C ALA A 78 -15.51 27.79 41.82
N ALA A 79 -15.05 26.78 41.08
CA ALA A 79 -13.62 26.63 40.80
C ALA A 79 -13.15 27.90 40.10
N SER A 80 -11.98 28.43 40.49
CA SER A 80 -11.47 29.64 39.85
C SER A 80 -11.22 29.35 38.35
N PRO A 81 -11.48 30.30 37.43
CA PRO A 81 -11.23 30.09 36.00
C PRO A 81 -9.78 29.67 35.70
N VAL A 82 -8.84 30.10 36.54
CA VAL A 82 -7.43 29.76 36.46
C VAL A 82 -7.18 28.30 36.81
N ASP A 83 -7.84 27.77 37.84
CA ASP A 83 -7.72 26.37 38.27
C ASP A 83 -8.25 25.40 37.21
N VAL A 84 -9.37 25.75 36.58
CA VAL A 84 -9.97 24.98 35.48
C VAL A 84 -9.03 24.96 34.28
N ALA A 85 -8.46 26.11 33.92
CA ALA A 85 -7.50 26.20 32.82
C ALA A 85 -6.23 25.37 33.11
N LEU A 86 -5.71 25.43 34.33
CA LEU A 86 -4.48 24.74 34.75
C LEU A 86 -4.65 23.22 34.77
N THR A 87 -5.75 22.72 35.34
CA THR A 87 -6.07 21.28 35.36
C THR A 87 -6.34 20.74 33.96
N THR A 88 -7.03 21.52 33.11
CA THR A 88 -7.26 21.15 31.71
C THR A 88 -5.96 21.08 30.93
N ALA A 89 -5.08 22.08 31.09
CA ALA A 89 -3.76 22.07 30.45
C ALA A 89 -2.92 20.86 30.91
N LEU A 90 -2.95 20.54 32.20
CA LEU A 90 -2.25 19.38 32.73
C LEU A 90 -2.77 18.06 32.14
N ALA A 91 -4.10 17.88 32.08
CA ALA A 91 -4.72 16.69 31.49
C ALA A 91 -4.32 16.53 30.01
N VAL A 92 -4.42 17.61 29.23
CA VAL A 92 -4.05 17.62 27.80
C VAL A 92 -2.57 17.33 27.57
N VAL A 93 -1.68 17.98 28.33
CA VAL A 93 -0.23 17.74 28.23
C VAL A 93 0.08 16.29 28.60
N THR A 94 -0.55 15.76 29.64
CA THR A 94 -0.36 14.36 30.06
C THR A 94 -0.85 13.38 28.98
N ALA A 95 -2.01 13.63 28.37
CA ALA A 95 -2.52 12.84 27.26
C ALA A 95 -1.53 12.79 26.09
N LEU A 96 -0.97 13.95 25.73
CA LEU A 96 0.02 14.06 24.66
C LEU A 96 1.31 13.31 25.00
N LEU A 97 1.85 13.53 26.20
CA LEU A 97 3.10 12.89 26.64
C LEU A 97 2.98 11.37 26.71
N LEU A 98 1.81 10.83 27.08
CA LEU A 98 1.57 9.39 27.17
C LEU A 98 1.28 8.73 25.83
N THR A 99 0.83 9.48 24.82
CA THR A 99 0.54 8.95 23.48
C THR A 99 1.73 9.05 22.53
N LEU A 100 2.74 9.87 22.82
CA LEU A 100 3.98 9.94 22.05
C LEU A 100 4.70 8.58 21.88
N PRO A 101 4.94 7.78 22.92
CA PRO A 101 5.53 6.46 22.77
C PRO A 101 4.69 5.50 21.92
N VAL A 102 3.35 5.61 22.03
CA VAL A 102 2.40 4.83 21.22
C VAL A 102 2.59 5.14 19.74
N ALA A 103 2.72 6.42 19.37
CA ALA A 103 2.98 6.83 18.00
C ALA A 103 4.34 6.33 17.47
N TRP A 104 5.39 6.33 18.29
CA TRP A 104 6.68 5.75 17.91
C TRP A 104 6.60 4.23 17.69
N ILE A 105 5.93 3.50 18.57
CA ILE A 105 5.74 2.05 18.41
C ILE A 105 4.87 1.73 17.20
N TYR A 106 3.82 2.52 16.95
CA TYR A 106 2.98 2.40 15.77
C TYR A 106 3.81 2.53 14.49
N THR A 107 4.58 3.63 14.36
CA THR A 107 5.41 3.86 13.18
C THR A 107 6.48 2.79 13.00
N HIS A 108 7.09 2.30 14.10
CA HIS A 108 8.09 1.24 14.05
C HIS A 108 7.50 -0.10 13.61
N THR A 109 6.37 -0.50 14.22
CA THR A 109 5.68 -1.77 13.94
C THR A 109 5.14 -1.81 12.50
N ARG A 110 4.67 -0.67 11.98
CA ARG A 110 4.11 -0.56 10.63
C ARG A 110 5.12 -0.29 9.51
N ARG A 111 6.41 -0.04 9.78
CA ARG A 111 7.40 0.26 8.71
C ARG A 111 7.40 -0.78 7.58
N LYS A 112 7.15 -2.05 7.89
CA LYS A 112 7.13 -3.15 6.92
C LYS A 112 5.93 -3.16 5.97
N LYS A 113 4.77 -2.61 6.38
CA LYS A 113 3.53 -2.55 5.57
C LYS A 113 3.27 -1.16 4.96
N GLY A 114 3.99 -0.13 5.41
CA GLY A 114 3.65 1.27 5.14
C GLY A 114 2.58 1.78 6.10
N PHE A 115 2.65 3.07 6.44
CA PHE A 115 1.63 3.75 7.26
C PHE A 115 1.33 5.13 6.65
N GLN A 116 0.10 5.62 6.85
CA GLN A 116 -0.30 6.95 6.42
C GLN A 116 0.11 7.99 7.47
N GLN A 117 0.64 9.14 7.01
CA GLN A 117 1.03 10.24 7.91
C GLN A 117 -0.16 10.78 8.70
N THR A 118 -1.33 10.88 8.07
CA THR A 118 -2.59 11.30 8.70
C THR A 118 -2.93 10.45 9.92
N MET A 119 -2.64 9.14 9.87
CA MET A 119 -2.91 8.25 11.00
C MET A 119 -2.04 8.59 12.22
N VAL A 120 -0.75 8.87 12.02
CA VAL A 120 0.15 9.26 13.11
C VAL A 120 -0.27 10.60 13.71
N GLN A 121 -0.69 11.55 12.88
CA GLN A 121 -1.23 12.82 13.34
C GLN A 121 -2.50 12.64 14.16
N THR A 122 -3.42 11.78 13.70
CA THR A 122 -4.64 11.44 14.44
C THR A 122 -4.32 10.83 15.80
N LEU A 123 -3.32 9.94 15.90
CA LEU A 123 -2.93 9.33 17.17
C LEU A 123 -2.43 10.35 18.21
N LEU A 124 -1.94 11.50 17.78
CA LEU A 124 -1.47 12.58 18.67
C LEU A 124 -2.53 13.65 18.94
N ILE A 125 -3.35 13.99 17.94
CA ILE A 125 -4.36 15.06 18.07
C ILE A 125 -5.62 14.53 18.78
N LEU A 126 -6.06 13.32 18.47
CA LEU A 126 -7.26 12.73 19.05
C LEU A 126 -7.26 12.67 20.59
N PRO A 127 -6.21 12.16 21.28
CA PRO A 127 -6.19 12.12 22.75
C PRO A 127 -6.28 13.52 23.39
N VAL A 128 -5.70 14.54 22.75
CA VAL A 128 -5.74 15.94 23.21
C VAL A 128 -7.18 16.47 23.18
N VAL A 129 -7.87 16.24 22.06
CA VAL A 129 -9.29 16.64 21.91
C VAL A 129 -10.16 15.91 22.94
N VAL A 130 -9.96 14.61 23.10
CA VAL A 130 -10.74 13.79 24.03
C VAL A 130 -10.51 14.22 25.48
N ALA A 131 -9.26 14.48 25.88
CA ALA A 131 -8.96 14.98 27.23
C ALA A 131 -9.61 16.34 27.50
N GLY A 132 -9.58 17.28 26.54
CA GLY A 132 -10.26 18.56 26.67
C GLY A 132 -11.78 18.43 26.80
N ILE A 133 -12.39 17.53 26.00
CA ILE A 133 -13.81 17.20 26.09
C ILE A 133 -14.17 16.65 27.48
N VAL A 134 -13.36 15.74 28.02
CA VAL A 134 -13.58 15.13 29.33
C VAL A 134 -13.54 16.18 30.44
N MET A 135 -12.59 17.12 30.38
CA MET A 135 -12.50 18.23 31.34
C MET A 135 -13.69 19.19 31.22
N MET A 136 -14.23 19.41 30.02
CA MET A 136 -15.41 20.24 29.81
C MET A 136 -16.69 19.63 30.41
N VAL A 137 -16.82 18.30 30.35
CA VAL A 137 -18.02 17.59 30.84
C VAL A 137 -17.93 17.16 32.30
N LYS A 138 -16.78 17.37 32.97
CA LYS A 138 -16.47 16.85 34.31
C LYS A 138 -17.51 17.23 35.37
N HIS A 139 -18.16 18.39 35.20
CA HIS A 139 -19.16 18.93 36.13
C HIS A 139 -20.59 18.88 35.58
N SER A 140 -20.83 18.18 34.47
CA SER A 140 -22.18 18.01 33.92
C SER A 140 -22.33 16.72 33.14
N VAL A 141 -22.93 15.71 33.80
CA VAL A 141 -23.37 14.46 33.17
C VAL A 141 -24.25 14.69 31.93
N ALA A 142 -25.15 15.67 31.95
CA ALA A 142 -26.00 16.00 30.80
C ALA A 142 -25.18 16.48 29.59
N LEU A 143 -24.13 17.26 29.83
CA LEU A 143 -23.17 17.70 28.80
C LEU A 143 -22.34 16.52 28.28
N ALA A 144 -21.93 15.60 29.17
CA ALA A 144 -21.21 14.39 28.80
C ALA A 144 -22.00 13.53 27.80
N PHE A 145 -23.28 13.29 28.08
CA PHE A 145 -24.16 12.50 27.21
C PHE A 145 -24.43 13.20 25.87
N SER A 146 -24.68 14.51 25.86
CA SER A 146 -24.94 15.24 24.61
C SER A 146 -23.70 15.28 23.70
N LEU A 147 -22.52 15.50 24.28
CA LEU A 147 -21.27 15.53 23.53
C LEU A 147 -20.87 14.13 23.02
N GLY A 148 -21.11 13.09 23.82
CA GLY A 148 -20.95 11.70 23.39
C GLY A 148 -21.80 11.34 22.18
N ALA A 149 -23.06 11.81 22.14
CA ALA A 149 -23.95 11.62 21.00
C ALA A 149 -23.43 12.32 19.73
N ILE A 150 -22.91 13.55 19.85
CA ILE A 150 -22.32 14.29 18.74
C ILE A 150 -21.08 13.57 18.18
N VAL A 151 -20.18 13.11 19.06
CA VAL A 151 -18.96 12.38 18.65
C VAL A 151 -19.30 11.05 17.96
N ALA A 152 -20.30 10.31 18.47
CA ALA A 152 -20.77 9.08 17.84
C ALA A 152 -21.35 9.33 16.44
N ALA A 153 -22.16 10.38 16.27
CA ALA A 153 -22.70 10.77 14.97
C ALA A 153 -21.60 11.14 13.96
N VAL A 154 -20.56 11.84 14.42
CA VAL A 154 -19.40 12.24 13.59
C VAL A 154 -18.55 11.04 13.16
N ARG A 155 -18.45 9.99 13.98
CA ARG A 155 -17.60 8.81 13.72
C ARG A 155 -18.17 7.84 12.68
N PHE A 156 -19.45 7.95 12.31
CA PHE A 156 -20.08 7.08 11.30
C PHE A 156 -19.59 7.29 9.85
N ARG A 157 -18.68 8.24 9.60
CA ARG A 157 -18.24 8.61 8.24
C ARG A 157 -16.81 8.22 7.86
N THR A 158 -16.11 7.47 8.71
CA THR A 158 -14.71 7.07 8.47
C THR A 158 -14.53 5.57 8.61
N SER A 159 -14.28 4.89 7.49
CA SER A 159 -13.80 3.51 7.47
C SER A 159 -12.34 3.47 7.93
N LEU A 160 -12.05 2.61 8.91
CA LEU A 160 -10.68 2.26 9.26
C LEU A 160 -10.30 1.04 8.41
N ASP A 161 -9.32 1.22 7.53
CA ASP A 161 -8.94 0.20 6.55
C ASP A 161 -8.24 -1.02 7.17
N ASP A 162 -7.76 -0.92 8.41
CA ASP A 162 -7.05 -2.00 9.10
C ASP A 162 -7.49 -2.11 10.58
N SER A 163 -7.78 -3.34 11.02
CA SER A 163 -8.20 -3.63 12.38
C SER A 163 -7.18 -3.22 13.44
N LYS A 164 -5.87 -3.29 13.15
CA LYS A 164 -4.85 -2.81 14.10
C LYS A 164 -4.94 -1.30 14.30
N ASP A 165 -5.20 -0.55 13.24
CA ASP A 165 -5.30 0.91 13.30
C ASP A 165 -6.48 1.35 14.19
N ALA A 166 -7.59 0.61 14.12
CA ALA A 166 -8.71 0.78 15.03
C ALA A 166 -8.37 0.56 16.50
N VAL A 167 -7.53 -0.43 16.81
CA VAL A 167 -7.07 -0.68 18.19
C VAL A 167 -6.22 0.48 18.71
N TYR A 168 -5.30 1.01 17.90
CA TYR A 168 -4.49 2.17 18.29
C TYR A 168 -5.34 3.43 18.52
N VAL A 169 -6.32 3.68 17.65
CA VAL A 169 -7.27 4.80 17.81
C VAL A 169 -8.10 4.64 19.09
N PHE A 170 -8.57 3.44 19.36
CA PHE A 170 -9.34 3.14 20.57
C PHE A 170 -8.49 3.34 21.83
N LEU A 171 -7.23 2.92 21.81
CA LEU A 171 -6.31 3.13 22.92
C LEU A 171 -6.06 4.61 23.19
N VAL A 172 -5.70 5.41 22.18
CA VAL A 172 -5.39 6.83 22.41
C VAL A 172 -6.63 7.60 22.88
N MET A 173 -7.82 7.21 22.43
CA MET A 173 -9.07 7.71 22.98
C MET A 173 -9.22 7.34 24.47
N GLY A 174 -8.94 6.09 24.84
CA GLY A 174 -8.91 5.65 26.24
C GLY A 174 -7.89 6.40 27.10
N ILE A 175 -6.69 6.65 26.58
CA ILE A 175 -5.65 7.44 27.26
C ILE A 175 -6.12 8.89 27.45
N GLY A 176 -6.77 9.49 26.44
CA GLY A 176 -7.36 10.83 26.54
C GLY A 176 -8.44 10.90 27.63
N ILE A 177 -9.35 9.92 27.68
CA ILE A 177 -10.37 9.84 28.73
C ILE A 177 -9.71 9.69 30.10
N ALA A 178 -8.80 8.72 30.25
CA ALA A 178 -8.13 8.47 31.51
C ALA A 178 -7.34 9.69 31.99
N SER A 179 -6.65 10.43 31.10
CA SER A 179 -5.90 11.62 31.48
C SER A 179 -6.74 12.77 32.05
N GLY A 180 -8.03 12.84 31.69
CA GLY A 180 -8.97 13.82 32.24
C GLY A 180 -9.67 13.36 33.53
N VAL A 181 -9.64 12.05 33.83
CA VAL A 181 -10.29 11.47 35.03
C VAL A 181 -9.26 11.12 36.08
N GLU A 182 -8.31 10.24 35.74
CA GLU A 182 -7.27 9.74 36.63
C GLU A 182 -5.97 9.46 35.85
N ILE A 183 -4.95 10.27 36.11
CA ILE A 183 -3.66 10.17 35.41
C ILE A 183 -2.97 8.80 35.63
N SER A 184 -3.16 8.18 36.79
CA SER A 184 -2.58 6.86 37.12
C SER A 184 -3.02 5.79 36.11
N VAL A 185 -4.32 5.78 35.76
CA VAL A 185 -4.92 4.85 34.81
C VAL A 185 -4.38 5.11 33.41
N ALA A 186 -4.23 6.39 33.03
CA ALA A 186 -3.66 6.77 31.74
C ALA A 186 -2.23 6.25 31.57
N ILE A 187 -1.40 6.36 32.63
CA ILE A 187 -0.02 5.84 32.65
C ILE A 187 -0.04 4.32 32.46
N VAL A 188 -0.86 3.60 33.24
CA VAL A 188 -0.94 2.13 33.16
C VAL A 188 -1.39 1.67 31.77
N LEU A 189 -2.43 2.29 31.20
CA LEU A 189 -2.91 1.97 29.86
C LEU A 189 -1.82 2.16 28.80
N SER A 190 -1.12 3.29 28.85
CA SER A 190 -0.05 3.62 27.90
C SER A 190 1.13 2.64 28.02
N VAL A 191 1.62 2.40 29.24
CA VAL A 191 2.78 1.53 29.49
C VAL A 191 2.46 0.07 29.14
N LEU A 192 1.34 -0.45 29.62
CA LEU A 192 0.96 -1.85 29.43
C LEU A 192 0.71 -2.15 27.94
N PHE A 193 0.00 -1.28 27.24
CA PHE A 193 -0.26 -1.46 25.82
C PHE A 193 1.03 -1.46 25.00
N ASN A 194 1.94 -0.53 25.29
CA ASN A 194 3.22 -0.45 24.60
C ASN A 194 4.09 -1.67 24.89
N ALA A 195 4.11 -2.16 26.14
CA ALA A 195 4.81 -3.39 26.50
C ALA A 195 4.26 -4.62 25.77
N VAL A 196 2.92 -4.78 25.72
CA VAL A 196 2.26 -5.88 24.99
C VAL A 196 2.56 -5.80 23.50
N THR A 197 2.43 -4.61 22.90
CA THR A 197 2.66 -4.40 21.47
C THR A 197 4.11 -4.70 21.09
N LEU A 198 5.08 -4.23 21.89
CA LEU A 198 6.48 -4.56 21.70
C LEU A 198 6.69 -6.06 21.87
N GLY A 199 6.13 -6.69 22.90
CA GLY A 199 6.19 -8.14 23.11
C GLY A 199 5.68 -8.95 21.91
N LEU A 200 4.54 -8.57 21.34
CA LEU A 200 4.00 -9.18 20.11
C LEU A 200 4.93 -8.97 18.91
N TRP A 201 5.55 -7.81 18.81
CA TRP A 201 6.50 -7.50 17.75
C TRP A 201 7.80 -8.30 17.87
N PHE A 202 8.36 -8.47 19.08
CA PHE A 202 9.57 -9.28 19.33
C PHE A 202 9.34 -10.76 19.12
N THR A 203 8.17 -11.26 19.53
CA THR A 203 7.81 -12.68 19.38
C THR A 203 7.37 -13.04 17.97
N ASP A 204 7.29 -12.07 17.04
CA ASP A 204 6.77 -12.22 15.68
C ASP A 204 5.39 -12.95 15.67
N PHE A 205 4.62 -12.74 16.75
CA PHE A 205 3.41 -13.52 17.03
C PHE A 205 2.28 -13.14 16.05
N GLY A 206 1.61 -14.15 15.50
CA GLY A 206 0.56 -13.94 14.49
C GLY A 206 1.08 -13.59 13.10
N ARG A 207 2.38 -13.80 12.81
CA ARG A 207 2.91 -13.75 11.45
C ARG A 207 2.26 -14.89 10.65
N ALA A 208 1.22 -14.56 9.88
CA ALA A 208 0.79 -15.44 8.80
C ALA A 208 2.03 -15.75 7.96
N PRO A 209 2.34 -17.03 7.67
CA PRO A 209 3.46 -17.37 6.80
C PRO A 209 3.33 -16.46 5.58
N ALA A 210 4.41 -15.77 5.23
CA ALA A 210 4.46 -14.66 4.29
C ALA A 210 4.15 -15.11 2.84
N LEU A 211 3.01 -15.73 2.64
CA LEU A 211 2.56 -16.32 1.40
C LEU A 211 2.08 -15.24 0.44
N GLU A 212 1.80 -14.02 0.90
CA GLU A 212 1.48 -12.91 0.00
C GLU A 212 2.72 -12.09 -0.34
N GLY A 213 3.50 -11.59 0.61
CA GLY A 213 4.68 -10.76 0.30
C GLY A 213 5.84 -11.55 -0.34
N ALA A 214 6.23 -12.69 0.24
CA ALA A 214 7.36 -13.46 -0.28
C ALA A 214 6.99 -14.28 -1.52
N ARG A 215 5.72 -14.72 -1.68
CA ARG A 215 5.28 -15.29 -2.96
C ARG A 215 4.97 -14.22 -4.00
N ALA A 216 4.39 -13.06 -3.67
CA ALA A 216 4.22 -11.97 -4.65
C ALA A 216 5.56 -11.42 -5.10
N GLN A 217 6.55 -11.32 -4.22
CA GLN A 217 7.91 -10.93 -4.60
C GLN A 217 8.60 -12.04 -5.40
N LYS A 218 8.45 -13.32 -5.05
CA LYS A 218 8.91 -14.44 -5.90
C LYS A 218 8.13 -14.56 -7.22
N GLN A 219 6.84 -14.20 -7.25
CA GLN A 219 6.00 -14.20 -8.45
C GLN A 219 6.35 -13.01 -9.32
N LEU A 220 6.69 -11.86 -8.75
CA LEU A 220 7.18 -10.69 -9.46
C LEU A 220 8.60 -10.95 -9.96
N GLU A 221 9.50 -11.54 -9.16
CA GLU A 221 10.81 -11.97 -9.63
C GLU A 221 10.70 -13.05 -10.71
N ARG A 222 9.76 -14.00 -10.59
CA ARG A 222 9.48 -14.97 -11.65
C ARG A 222 8.85 -14.30 -12.86
N ALA A 223 7.93 -13.37 -12.69
CA ALA A 223 7.29 -12.64 -13.79
C ALA A 223 8.29 -11.73 -14.50
N LEU A 224 9.20 -11.07 -13.75
CA LEU A 224 10.31 -10.28 -14.27
C LEU A 224 11.38 -11.17 -14.89
N ALA A 225 11.71 -12.32 -14.31
CA ALA A 225 12.65 -13.27 -14.90
C ALA A 225 12.09 -13.95 -16.15
N VAL A 226 10.77 -14.17 -16.22
CA VAL A 226 10.05 -14.64 -17.42
C VAL A 226 9.90 -13.51 -18.43
N ALA A 227 9.69 -12.26 -18.01
CA ALA A 227 9.66 -11.08 -18.88
C ALA A 227 11.05 -10.75 -19.44
N ASN A 228 12.13 -10.95 -18.67
CA ASN A 228 13.51 -10.79 -19.13
C ASN A 228 14.00 -11.97 -19.99
N ARG A 229 13.30 -13.11 -19.99
CA ARG A 229 13.69 -14.31 -20.75
C ARG A 229 12.78 -14.65 -21.92
N THR A 230 11.58 -14.08 -21.98
CA THR A 230 10.62 -14.41 -23.03
C THR A 230 10.20 -13.12 -23.74
N GLY A 231 10.70 -12.92 -24.96
CA GLY A 231 10.25 -11.87 -25.88
C GLY A 231 8.75 -11.91 -26.23
N LEU A 232 7.95 -12.76 -25.57
CA LEU A 232 6.49 -12.83 -25.64
C LEU A 232 5.79 -11.64 -24.96
N PHE A 233 6.43 -10.97 -23.99
CA PHE A 233 5.81 -9.82 -23.32
C PHE A 233 5.88 -8.56 -24.18
N MET A 234 6.93 -8.42 -25.00
CA MET A 234 7.00 -7.36 -26.01
C MET A 234 5.97 -7.60 -27.12
N SER A 235 5.74 -8.85 -27.56
CA SER A 235 4.80 -9.10 -28.65
C SER A 235 3.33 -8.81 -28.34
N LYS A 236 2.89 -8.89 -27.06
CA LYS A 236 1.49 -8.60 -26.69
C LYS A 236 1.24 -7.15 -26.28
N LEU A 237 2.18 -6.51 -25.58
CA LEU A 237 2.09 -5.09 -25.29
C LEU A 237 2.34 -4.23 -26.53
N ASP A 238 3.21 -4.65 -27.45
CA ASP A 238 3.41 -3.93 -28.71
C ASP A 238 2.18 -4.04 -29.60
N ASP A 239 1.52 -5.19 -29.74
CA ASP A 239 0.40 -5.32 -30.69
C ASP A 239 -0.82 -4.47 -30.31
N GLU A 240 -1.10 -4.31 -29.02
CA GLU A 240 -2.19 -3.46 -28.53
C GLU A 240 -1.84 -1.97 -28.60
N VAL A 241 -0.59 -1.60 -28.32
CA VAL A 241 -0.11 -0.22 -28.45
C VAL A 241 -0.02 0.19 -29.92
N LEU A 242 0.52 -0.65 -30.80
CA LEU A 242 0.66 -0.37 -32.23
C LEU A 242 -0.69 -0.17 -32.93
N LYS A 243 -1.75 -0.88 -32.50
CA LYS A 243 -3.12 -0.71 -33.03
C LYS A 243 -3.74 0.64 -32.68
N THR A 244 -3.27 1.30 -31.61
CA THR A 244 -3.78 2.61 -31.19
C THR A 244 -3.06 3.79 -31.86
N LEU A 245 -1.97 3.54 -32.58
CA LEU A 245 -1.18 4.58 -33.25
C LEU A 245 -1.71 4.85 -34.66
N SER A 246 -1.67 6.12 -35.08
CA SER A 246 -1.99 6.48 -36.46
C SER A 246 -0.88 6.04 -37.43
N PRO A 247 -1.16 5.89 -38.75
CA PRO A 247 -0.16 5.46 -39.74
C PRO A 247 1.14 6.28 -39.70
N ASP A 248 1.03 7.60 -39.59
CA ASP A 248 2.20 8.50 -39.54
C ASP A 248 3.03 8.30 -38.25
N GLN A 249 2.39 8.00 -37.13
CA GLN A 249 3.07 7.72 -35.86
C GLN A 249 3.78 6.37 -35.88
N LEU A 250 3.19 5.38 -36.55
CA LEU A 250 3.82 4.09 -36.79
C LEU A 250 5.06 4.23 -37.67
N ASP A 251 4.99 5.05 -38.74
CA ASP A 251 6.15 5.32 -39.60
C ASP A 251 7.28 5.98 -38.81
N VAL A 252 6.98 7.01 -38.01
CA VAL A 252 7.99 7.68 -37.17
C VAL A 252 8.60 6.74 -36.13
N LEU A 253 7.80 5.85 -35.54
CA LEU A 253 8.28 4.86 -34.57
C LEU A 253 9.18 3.82 -35.25
N ALA A 254 8.78 3.31 -36.41
CA ALA A 254 9.56 2.38 -37.22
C ALA A 254 10.92 3.00 -37.61
N ASP A 255 10.91 4.26 -38.02
CA ASP A 255 12.09 4.99 -38.45
C ASP A 255 13.08 5.25 -37.30
N ARG A 256 12.57 5.53 -36.09
CA ARG A 256 13.38 5.64 -34.86
C ARG A 256 13.93 4.29 -34.41
N ALA A 257 13.11 3.24 -34.44
CA ALA A 257 13.53 1.89 -34.09
C ALA A 257 14.65 1.40 -35.03
N TRP A 258 14.49 1.67 -36.33
CA TRP A 258 15.49 1.34 -37.34
C TRP A 258 16.80 2.11 -37.15
N ARG A 259 16.75 3.41 -36.87
CA ARG A 259 17.94 4.21 -36.54
C ARG A 259 18.64 3.73 -35.27
N ARG A 260 17.88 3.26 -34.27
CA ARG A 260 18.45 2.68 -33.04
C ARG A 260 19.10 1.32 -33.32
N LYS A 261 18.48 0.48 -34.13
CA LYS A 261 19.09 -0.79 -34.60
C LYS A 261 20.40 -0.51 -35.34
N LYS A 262 20.40 0.41 -36.30
CA LYS A 262 21.59 0.76 -37.09
C LYS A 262 22.77 1.23 -36.23
N ARG A 263 22.50 2.01 -35.17
CA ARG A 263 23.51 2.41 -34.18
C ARG A 263 24.02 1.27 -33.29
N MET A 264 23.23 0.21 -33.11
CA MET A 264 23.62 -0.96 -32.33
C MET A 264 24.32 -2.04 -33.18
N THR A 265 24.16 -2.01 -34.50
CA THR A 265 24.77 -2.96 -35.45
C THR A 265 25.94 -2.39 -36.25
N GLU A 266 26.50 -1.24 -35.85
CA GLU A 266 27.68 -0.65 -36.51
C GLU A 266 28.95 -1.53 -36.43
N ASP A 267 28.92 -2.63 -35.66
CA ASP A 267 30.03 -3.59 -35.54
C ASP A 267 29.88 -4.88 -36.36
N THR A 268 28.80 -5.09 -37.13
CA THR A 268 28.72 -6.28 -38.01
C THR A 268 27.86 -6.03 -39.24
N LYS A 269 28.54 -5.91 -40.39
CA LYS A 269 28.11 -5.98 -41.80
C LYS A 269 26.63 -5.71 -42.13
N GLU A 270 26.43 -4.69 -42.96
CA GLU A 270 25.20 -4.35 -43.69
C GLU A 270 24.34 -5.57 -44.03
N THR A 271 23.15 -5.62 -43.43
CA THR A 271 22.06 -6.44 -43.94
C THR A 271 20.95 -5.48 -44.35
N GLU A 272 20.80 -5.27 -45.65
CA GLU A 272 19.75 -4.45 -46.25
C GLU A 272 18.35 -4.95 -45.86
N ARG A 273 17.35 -4.06 -45.92
CA ARG A 273 15.94 -4.39 -45.70
C ARG A 273 15.54 -5.49 -46.70
N PRO A 274 14.96 -6.64 -46.30
CA PRO A 274 14.38 -7.56 -47.27
C PRO A 274 13.13 -6.91 -47.84
N VAL A 275 13.22 -6.40 -49.06
CA VAL A 275 12.08 -5.94 -49.84
C VAL A 275 11.31 -7.20 -50.25
N VAL A 276 10.08 -7.32 -49.77
CA VAL A 276 9.16 -8.38 -50.22
C VAL A 276 8.57 -7.90 -51.53
N ASP A 277 9.00 -8.48 -52.64
CA ASP A 277 8.62 -8.01 -53.98
C ASP A 277 7.26 -8.54 -54.45
N VAL A 278 6.80 -9.70 -53.94
CA VAL A 278 5.58 -10.38 -54.41
C VAL A 278 4.83 -11.09 -53.27
N LEU A 279 3.50 -11.04 -53.28
CA LEU A 279 2.62 -11.73 -52.34
C LEU A 279 1.99 -12.97 -53.00
N LEU A 280 2.40 -14.16 -52.56
CA LEU A 280 1.79 -15.43 -52.98
C LEU A 280 0.58 -15.75 -52.09
N ARG A 281 -0.60 -15.89 -52.69
CA ARG A 281 -1.85 -16.27 -52.02
C ARG A 281 -2.32 -17.64 -52.50
N LEU A 282 -2.63 -18.51 -51.55
CA LEU A 282 -3.06 -19.88 -51.82
C LEU A 282 -4.42 -20.13 -51.16
N LYS A 283 -5.44 -20.44 -51.96
CA LYS A 283 -6.73 -20.90 -51.47
C LYS A 283 -6.62 -22.38 -51.14
N VAL A 284 -6.84 -22.74 -49.89
CA VAL A 284 -6.59 -24.10 -49.38
C VAL A 284 -7.81 -24.66 -48.67
N ASP A 285 -7.95 -25.98 -48.73
CA ASP A 285 -8.98 -26.68 -47.96
C ASP A 285 -8.60 -26.77 -46.50
N GLU A 286 -7.40 -27.25 -46.18
CA GLU A 286 -6.87 -27.32 -44.83
C GLU A 286 -5.47 -26.71 -44.77
N VAL A 287 -5.18 -25.94 -43.71
CA VAL A 287 -3.98 -25.11 -43.64
C VAL A 287 -2.73 -25.97 -43.45
N ASP A 288 -2.74 -26.89 -42.49
CA ASP A 288 -1.53 -27.65 -42.15
C ASP A 288 -1.10 -28.66 -43.25
N PRO A 289 -2.01 -29.42 -43.88
CA PRO A 289 -1.65 -30.31 -44.99
C PRO A 289 -1.18 -29.53 -46.24
N ALA A 290 -1.81 -28.40 -46.54
CA ALA A 290 -1.41 -27.58 -47.69
C ALA A 290 -0.02 -26.96 -47.50
N ARG A 291 0.34 -26.57 -46.27
CA ARG A 291 1.68 -26.05 -45.95
C ARG A 291 2.74 -27.13 -46.11
N ALA A 292 2.50 -28.32 -45.57
CA ALA A 292 3.43 -29.44 -45.70
C ALA A 292 3.70 -29.83 -47.17
N ALA A 293 2.69 -29.69 -48.04
CA ALA A 293 2.82 -29.99 -49.46
C ALA A 293 3.55 -28.89 -50.25
N ILE A 294 3.37 -27.61 -49.90
CA ILE A 294 3.89 -26.48 -50.69
C ILE A 294 5.26 -26.00 -50.22
N GLU A 295 5.50 -25.90 -48.91
CA GLU A 295 6.72 -25.29 -48.36
C GLU A 295 8.02 -25.91 -48.91
N PRO A 296 8.15 -27.24 -49.12
CA PRO A 296 9.35 -27.83 -49.72
C PRO A 296 9.62 -27.43 -51.18
N HIS A 297 8.61 -26.91 -51.87
CA HIS A 297 8.70 -26.53 -53.28
C HIS A 297 8.90 -25.02 -53.48
N LEU A 298 8.69 -24.19 -52.44
CA LEU A 298 8.85 -22.74 -52.53
C LEU A 298 10.31 -22.33 -52.79
N ASP A 299 11.27 -23.05 -52.20
CA ASP A 299 12.71 -22.79 -52.38
C ASP A 299 13.19 -22.95 -53.84
N ASN A 300 12.45 -23.70 -54.66
CA ASN A 300 12.79 -23.88 -56.08
C ASN A 300 12.44 -22.65 -56.93
N TYR A 301 11.52 -21.80 -56.46
CA TYR A 301 10.95 -20.69 -57.22
C TYR A 301 11.23 -19.33 -56.58
N MET A 302 11.53 -19.29 -55.28
CA MET A 302 11.66 -18.07 -54.48
C MET A 302 13.06 -17.97 -53.87
N ARG A 303 13.69 -16.80 -54.01
CA ARG A 303 15.00 -16.49 -53.42
C ARG A 303 14.91 -16.38 -51.89
N SER A 304 13.79 -15.87 -51.40
CA SER A 304 13.45 -15.80 -49.98
C SER A 304 11.94 -15.75 -49.84
N TRP A 305 11.38 -16.50 -48.89
CA TRP A 305 9.96 -16.49 -48.60
C TRP A 305 9.72 -16.50 -47.10
N ARG A 306 8.59 -15.92 -46.68
CA ARG A 306 8.14 -15.93 -45.28
C ARG A 306 6.64 -16.10 -45.24
N TYR A 307 6.18 -16.98 -44.36
CA TYR A 307 4.76 -17.11 -44.04
C TYR A 307 4.24 -15.81 -43.41
N SER A 308 3.27 -15.17 -44.06
CA SER A 308 2.68 -13.88 -43.66
C SER A 308 1.45 -14.08 -42.78
N GLY A 309 0.72 -15.19 -42.97
CA GLY A 309 -0.44 -15.53 -42.15
C GLY A 309 -1.51 -16.26 -42.96
N THR A 310 -2.64 -16.50 -42.30
CA THR A 310 -3.86 -17.02 -42.93
C THR A 310 -4.97 -16.00 -42.83
N HIS A 311 -5.71 -15.79 -43.91
CA HIS A 311 -6.88 -14.93 -43.94
C HIS A 311 -8.10 -15.75 -44.39
N ARG A 312 -9.28 -15.44 -43.83
CA ARG A 312 -10.55 -16.00 -44.31
C ARG A 312 -11.30 -14.91 -45.03
N ASP A 313 -11.69 -15.21 -46.26
CA ASP A 313 -12.49 -14.32 -47.09
C ASP A 313 -13.95 -14.29 -46.62
N GLU A 314 -14.73 -13.28 -47.04
CA GLU A 314 -16.15 -13.13 -46.69
C GLU A 314 -17.00 -14.33 -47.15
N ASP A 315 -16.56 -15.02 -48.21
CA ASP A 315 -17.14 -16.26 -48.74
C ASP A 315 -16.78 -17.53 -47.93
N GLY A 316 -16.10 -17.40 -46.79
CA GLY A 316 -15.70 -18.53 -45.93
C GLY A 316 -14.48 -19.32 -46.44
N ASN A 317 -13.85 -18.86 -47.53
CA ASN A 317 -12.67 -19.48 -48.14
C ASN A 317 -11.41 -19.21 -47.32
N ARG A 318 -10.58 -20.25 -47.09
CA ARG A 318 -9.30 -20.12 -46.38
C ARG A 318 -8.17 -19.80 -47.34
N TRP A 319 -7.45 -18.72 -47.06
CA TRP A 319 -6.27 -18.28 -47.80
C TRP A 319 -5.02 -18.31 -46.92
N ILE A 320 -3.92 -18.78 -47.49
CA ILE A 320 -2.57 -18.71 -46.94
C ILE A 320 -1.79 -17.66 -47.72
N GLU A 321 -1.12 -16.75 -47.03
CA GLU A 321 -0.29 -15.71 -47.64
C GLU A 321 1.20 -15.92 -47.34
N TYR A 322 2.03 -15.83 -48.38
CA TYR A 322 3.49 -15.80 -48.29
C TYR A 322 4.02 -14.52 -48.91
N GLY A 323 4.87 -13.81 -48.17
CA GLY A 323 5.69 -12.74 -48.73
C GLY A 323 6.95 -13.35 -49.31
N ALA A 324 7.22 -13.15 -50.60
CA ALA A 324 8.35 -13.76 -51.26
C ALA A 324 9.04 -12.87 -52.29
N THR A 325 10.29 -13.19 -52.58
CA THR A 325 11.09 -12.61 -53.66
C THR A 325 11.31 -13.68 -54.71
N LEU A 326 10.84 -13.46 -55.94
CA LEU A 326 10.97 -14.42 -57.05
C LEU A 326 12.43 -14.56 -57.48
N LEU A 327 12.82 -15.77 -57.89
CA LEU A 327 14.06 -15.98 -58.64
C LEU A 327 13.89 -15.34 -60.03
N GLY A 328 14.86 -14.53 -60.47
CA GLY A 328 14.77 -13.73 -61.70
C GLY A 328 14.65 -14.54 -63.01
N ASN A 329 14.78 -15.88 -62.96
CA ASN A 329 14.74 -16.76 -64.12
C ASN A 329 13.47 -17.62 -64.19
N VAL A 330 12.38 -17.20 -63.52
CA VAL A 330 11.16 -18.01 -63.41
C VAL A 330 9.94 -17.21 -63.89
N LEU A 331 9.16 -17.81 -64.78
CA LEU A 331 7.92 -17.22 -65.30
C LEU A 331 6.78 -17.37 -64.27
N LYS A 332 6.07 -16.28 -63.99
CA LYS A 332 4.96 -16.26 -63.00
C LYS A 332 3.90 -17.33 -63.27
N GLN A 333 3.58 -17.61 -64.53
CA GLN A 333 2.56 -18.60 -64.90
C GLN A 333 2.99 -20.05 -64.60
N GLU A 334 4.29 -20.34 -64.75
CA GLU A 334 4.85 -21.66 -64.47
C GLU A 334 4.80 -21.96 -62.96
N VAL A 335 5.12 -20.97 -62.13
CA VAL A 335 5.00 -21.07 -60.66
C VAL A 335 3.55 -21.33 -60.24
N LEU A 336 2.58 -20.61 -60.81
CA LEU A 336 1.16 -20.80 -60.48
C LEU A 336 0.67 -22.21 -60.86
N PHE A 337 1.08 -22.72 -62.02
CA PHE A 337 0.68 -24.04 -62.48
C PHE A 337 1.31 -25.16 -61.66
N ASP A 338 2.60 -25.05 -61.37
CA ASP A 338 3.35 -26.09 -60.66
C ASP A 338 2.96 -26.15 -59.17
N LEU A 339 2.79 -25.01 -58.51
CA LEU A 339 2.31 -24.96 -57.12
C LEU A 339 0.87 -25.47 -56.97
N ARG A 340 0.03 -25.28 -57.99
CA ARG A 340 -1.33 -25.87 -58.01
C ARG A 340 -1.29 -27.38 -58.19
N THR A 341 -0.41 -27.87 -59.06
CA THR A 341 -0.30 -29.29 -59.37
C THR A 341 0.33 -30.06 -58.21
N LYS A 342 1.43 -29.55 -57.65
CA LYS A 342 2.14 -30.18 -56.53
C LYS A 342 1.43 -29.99 -55.18
N GLY A 343 0.61 -28.94 -55.06
CA GLY A 343 -0.20 -28.67 -53.87
C GLY A 343 -1.54 -29.43 -53.82
N ALA A 344 -1.91 -30.18 -54.87
CA ALA A 344 -3.11 -30.99 -54.87
C ALA A 344 -2.97 -32.18 -53.90
N PRO A 345 -4.04 -32.59 -53.19
CA PRO A 345 -5.43 -32.13 -53.31
C PRO A 345 -5.79 -30.91 -52.45
N HIS A 346 -4.87 -30.37 -51.66
CA HIS A 346 -5.18 -29.39 -50.60
C HIS A 346 -5.23 -27.93 -51.08
N VAL A 347 -4.80 -27.65 -52.32
CA VAL A 347 -4.65 -26.30 -52.86
C VAL A 347 -5.56 -26.14 -54.07
N GLN A 348 -6.57 -25.29 -53.91
CA GLN A 348 -7.62 -25.09 -54.92
C GLN A 348 -7.27 -24.00 -55.93
N LYS A 349 -6.62 -22.94 -55.47
CA LYS A 349 -6.28 -21.76 -56.30
C LYS A 349 -4.98 -21.11 -55.81
N VAL A 350 -4.19 -20.58 -56.74
CA VAL A 350 -2.94 -19.87 -56.46
C VAL A 350 -2.97 -18.52 -57.15
N GLU A 351 -2.60 -17.45 -56.46
CA GLU A 351 -2.49 -16.09 -56.99
C GLU A 351 -1.16 -15.47 -56.56
N LEU A 352 -0.49 -14.73 -57.47
CA LEU A 352 0.71 -13.95 -57.18
C LEU A 352 0.34 -12.48 -57.40
N LYS A 353 0.36 -11.67 -56.34
CA LYS A 353 0.07 -10.23 -56.37
C LYS A 353 1.35 -9.41 -56.28
#